data_AF-A0A2E9E235-F1
#
_entry.id   AF-A0A2E9E235-F1
#
_cell.length_a   1.000
_cell.length_b   1.000
_cell.length_c   1.000
_cell.angle_alpha   90.00
_cell.angle_beta   90.00
_cell.angle_gamma   90.00
#
_symmetry.space_group_name_H-M   'P 1'
#
loop_
_entity.id
_entity.type
_entity.pdbx_description
1 polymer ?
#
loop_
_entity_poly.entity_id
_entity_poly.type
_entity_poly.pdbx_seq_one_letter_code
_entity_poly.pdbx_strand_id
1 'polypeptide(L)'
;MPTIQYHWLDHKLARIIALLTSILALLLATMTHKTYNPGHINSVQPTLHPEYVRCMEMRVEAIERMVAEKIITNQKATLFTKRAAALCGTEFPGP
;
A
#
# COMPACT_ATOMS: atom_id res chain seq x y z
N MET A 1 -46.07 21.91 28.89
CA MET A 1 -45.96 20.66 28.10
C MET A 1 -44.59 20.63 27.46
N PRO A 2 -43.71 19.68 27.77
CA PRO A 2 -42.41 19.61 27.11
C PRO A 2 -42.59 19.04 25.70
N THR A 3 -42.11 19.78 24.70
CA THR A 3 -42.01 19.33 23.31
C THR A 3 -40.87 18.31 23.23
N ILE A 4 -41.23 17.03 23.11
CA ILE A 4 -40.26 15.95 22.84
C ILE A 4 -39.71 16.19 21.43
N GLN A 5 -38.50 16.75 21.33
CA GLN A 5 -37.76 16.82 20.09
C GLN A 5 -37.29 15.39 19.75
N TYR A 6 -38.02 14.72 18.86
CA TYR A 6 -37.56 13.46 18.27
C TYR A 6 -36.31 13.74 17.45
N HIS A 7 -35.15 13.34 17.99
CA HIS A 7 -33.89 13.44 17.28
C HIS A 7 -33.98 12.51 16.06
N TRP A 8 -33.65 13.00 14.86
CA TRP A 8 -33.82 12.26 13.60
C TRP A 8 -33.09 10.89 13.57
N LEU A 9 -32.09 10.71 14.44
CA LEU A 9 -31.39 9.44 14.68
C LEU A 9 -32.23 8.35 15.40
N ASP A 10 -33.37 8.70 15.99
CA ASP A 10 -34.25 7.74 16.68
C ASP A 10 -35.17 6.98 15.73
N HIS A 11 -35.23 7.39 14.46
CA HIS A 11 -35.88 6.57 13.45
C HIS A 11 -35.05 5.33 13.15
N LYS A 12 -35.65 4.14 13.35
CA LYS A 12 -35.05 2.85 13.01
C LYS A 12 -34.50 2.81 11.59
N LEU A 13 -35.18 3.49 10.66
CA LEU A 13 -34.75 3.71 9.28
C LEU A 13 -33.40 4.44 9.17
N ALA A 14 -33.20 5.53 9.92
CA ALA A 14 -31.94 6.28 9.91
C ALA A 14 -30.76 5.44 10.43
N ARG A 15 -31.00 4.60 11.45
CA ARG A 15 -29.98 3.68 11.99
C ARG A 15 -29.59 2.60 10.97
N ILE A 16 -30.57 2.04 10.26
CA ILE A 16 -30.31 1.04 9.20
C ILE A 16 -29.52 1.68 8.06
N ILE A 17 -29.90 2.87 7.62
CA ILE A 17 -29.18 3.59 6.56
C ILE A 17 -27.73 3.87 6.99
N ALA A 18 -27.51 4.33 8.23
CA ALA A 18 -26.17 4.58 8.75
C ALA A 18 -25.30 3.32 8.84
N LEU A 19 -25.89 2.17 9.21
CA LEU A 19 -25.17 0.90 9.24
C LEU A 19 -24.80 0.44 7.82
N LEU A 20 -25.73 0.56 6.87
CA LEU A 20 -25.47 0.20 5.47
C LEU A 20 -24.38 1.06 4.85
N THR A 21 -24.38 2.38 5.09
CA THR A 21 -23.33 3.26 4.58
C THR A 21 -21.98 2.95 5.21
N SER A 22 -21.94 2.61 6.51
CA SER A 22 -20.71 2.19 7.19
C SER A 22 -20.15 0.90 6.61
N ILE A 23 -20.99 -0.11 6.39
CA ILE A 23 -20.58 -1.38 5.76
C ILE A 23 -20.07 -1.15 4.34
N LEU A 24 -20.77 -0.33 3.56
CA LEU A 24 -20.37 -0.01 2.19
C LEU A 24 -19.01 0.71 2.15
N ALA A 25 -18.79 1.68 3.03
CA ALA A 25 -17.51 2.37 3.17
C ALA A 25 -16.38 1.41 3.55
N LEU A 26 -16.64 0.46 4.45
CA LEU A 26 -15.65 -0.54 4.86
C LEU A 26 -15.27 -1.47 3.70
N LEU A 27 -16.27 -1.91 2.91
CA LEU A 27 -16.05 -2.73 1.71
C LEU A 27 -15.25 -1.98 0.65
N LEU A 28 -15.55 -0.70 0.41
CA LEU A 28 -14.78 0.14 -0.51
C LEU A 28 -13.33 0.32 -0.04
N ALA A 29 -13.12 0.53 1.27
CA ALA A 29 -11.78 0.64 1.85
C ALA A 29 -10.98 -0.67 1.72
N THR A 30 -11.61 -1.82 1.95
CA THR A 30 -10.94 -3.12 1.74
C THR A 30 -10.64 -3.39 0.28
N MET A 31 -11.59 -3.08 -0.61
CA MET A 31 -11.39 -3.26 -2.05
C MET A 31 -10.27 -2.36 -2.56
N THR A 32 -10.28 -1.08 -2.22
CA THR A 32 -9.19 -0.14 -2.57
C THR A 32 -7.87 -0.59 -1.96
N HIS A 33 -7.83 -1.05 -0.71
CA HIS A 33 -6.58 -1.58 -0.14
C HIS A 33 -6.07 -2.83 -0.88
N LYS A 34 -6.97 -3.72 -1.31
CA LYS A 34 -6.62 -4.92 -2.07
C LYS A 34 -6.22 -4.63 -3.53
N THR A 35 -6.86 -3.65 -4.15
CA THR A 35 -6.58 -3.20 -5.53
C THR A 35 -5.56 -2.08 -5.60
N TYR A 36 -5.12 -1.53 -4.47
CA TYR A 36 -4.01 -0.60 -4.39
C TYR A 36 -2.75 -1.35 -4.77
N ASN A 37 -2.52 -1.37 -6.08
CA ASN A 37 -1.29 -1.79 -6.70
C ASN A 37 -0.45 -0.52 -6.88
N PRO A 38 0.48 -0.20 -5.96
CA PRO A 38 1.41 0.90 -6.16
C PRO A 38 2.33 0.69 -7.39
N GLY A 39 2.22 -0.44 -8.09
CA GLY A 39 2.97 -0.77 -9.30
C GLY A 39 2.47 -0.16 -10.60
N HIS A 40 1.52 0.79 -10.60
CA HIS A 40 1.21 1.60 -11.79
C HIS A 40 2.04 2.88 -11.88
N ILE A 41 3.15 2.97 -11.15
CA ILE A 41 4.29 3.75 -11.61
C ILE A 41 4.78 2.98 -12.82
N ASN A 42 4.56 3.56 -14.01
CA ASN A 42 5.09 3.06 -15.28
C ASN A 42 6.43 2.39 -14.99
N SER A 43 6.53 1.07 -15.23
CA SER A 43 7.83 0.43 -15.35
C SER A 43 8.48 1.06 -16.58
N VAL A 44 9.00 2.27 -16.41
CA VAL A 44 10.07 2.79 -17.22
C VAL A 44 11.13 1.73 -17.00
N GLN A 45 11.21 0.79 -17.94
CA GLN A 45 12.29 -0.15 -18.04
C GLN A 45 13.54 0.73 -17.86
N PRO A 46 14.27 0.63 -16.74
CA PRO A 46 15.40 1.52 -16.54
C PRO A 46 16.34 1.19 -17.68
N THR A 47 16.49 2.13 -18.62
CA THR A 47 17.62 2.12 -19.54
C THR A 47 18.83 1.95 -18.63
N LEU A 48 19.52 0.80 -18.72
CA LEU A 48 20.51 0.32 -17.75
C LEU A 48 21.53 1.41 -17.38
N HIS A 49 21.20 2.27 -16.41
CA HIS A 49 22.14 3.22 -15.85
C HIS A 49 23.06 2.41 -14.94
N PRO A 50 24.38 2.47 -15.11
CA PRO A 50 25.32 1.75 -14.24
C PRO A 50 25.10 2.06 -12.75
N GLU A 51 24.72 3.30 -12.45
CA GLU A 51 24.35 3.77 -11.11
C GLU A 51 23.10 3.06 -10.55
N TYR A 52 22.07 2.85 -11.38
CA TYR A 52 20.87 2.10 -10.99
C TYR A 52 21.21 0.64 -10.66
N VAL A 53 22.00 -0.01 -11.53
CA VAL A 53 22.42 -1.41 -11.34
C VAL A 53 23.22 -1.54 -10.04
N ARG A 54 24.18 -0.65 -9.81
CA ARG A 54 24.99 -0.63 -8.59
C ARG A 54 24.14 -0.39 -7.33
N CYS A 55 23.17 0.53 -7.39
CA CYS A 55 22.23 0.76 -6.31
C CYS A 55 21.45 -0.52 -5.98
N MET A 56 20.93 -1.20 -7.01
CA MET A 56 20.19 -2.45 -6.84
C MET A 56 21.05 -3.58 -6.28
N GLU A 57 22.28 -3.77 -6.79
CA GLU A 57 23.20 -4.80 -6.30
C GLU A 57 23.48 -4.64 -4.81
N MET A 58 23.85 -3.44 -4.35
CA MET A 58 24.13 -3.19 -2.93
C MET A 58 22.90 -3.46 -2.04
N ARG A 59 21.71 -3.10 -2.52
CA ARG A 59 20.47 -3.29 -1.76
C ARG A 59 20.04 -4.76 -1.72
N VAL A 60 20.15 -5.47 -2.84
CA VAL A 60 19.81 -6.89 -2.93
C VAL A 60 20.77 -7.72 -2.07
N GLU A 61 22.08 -7.44 -2.13
CA GLU A 61 23.08 -8.13 -1.31
C GLU A 61 22.77 -7.97 0.19
N ALA A 62 22.43 -6.76 0.64
CA ALA A 62 22.03 -6.53 2.03
C ALA A 62 20.76 -7.31 2.42
N ILE A 63 19.78 -7.40 1.50
CA ILE A 63 18.54 -8.17 1.73
C ILE A 63 18.85 -9.66 1.82
N GLU A 64 19.69 -10.20 0.94
CA GLU A 64 20.10 -11.60 0.97
C GLU A 64 20.84 -11.95 2.26
N ARG A 65 21.73 -11.07 2.75
CA ARG A 65 22.35 -11.24 4.08
C ARG A 65 21.31 -11.27 5.20
N MET A 66 20.33 -10.35 5.20
CA MET A 66 19.26 -10.35 6.20
C MET A 66 18.39 -11.62 6.16
N VAL A 67 18.23 -12.24 4.99
CA VAL A 67 17.56 -13.54 4.84
C VAL A 67 18.43 -14.68 5.38
N ALA A 68 19.72 -14.70 5.01
CA ALA A 68 20.68 -15.72 5.47
C ALA A 68 20.86 -15.70 7.00
N GLU A 69 20.89 -14.51 7.58
CA GLU A 69 20.94 -14.29 9.03
C GLU A 69 19.59 -14.49 9.73
N LYS A 70 18.54 -14.87 8.99
CA LYS A 70 17.17 -15.09 9.47
C LYS A 70 16.54 -13.88 10.16
N ILE A 71 17.04 -12.67 9.90
CA ILE A 71 16.47 -11.41 10.38
C ILE A 71 15.10 -11.17 9.72
N ILE A 72 14.97 -11.54 8.45
CA ILE A 72 13.73 -11.41 7.69
C ILE A 72 13.35 -12.70 6.97
N THR A 73 12.05 -12.88 6.72
CA THR A 73 11.53 -13.99 5.92
C THR A 73 11.66 -13.71 4.43
N ASN A 74 11.61 -14.76 3.59
CA ASN A 74 11.59 -14.62 2.13
C ASN A 74 10.45 -13.70 1.64
N GLN A 75 9.29 -13.72 2.29
CA GLN A 75 8.18 -12.82 1.94
C GLN A 75 8.52 -11.35 2.19
N LYS A 76 9.21 -11.05 3.31
CA LYS A 76 9.71 -9.70 3.60
C LYS A 76 10.83 -9.30 2.65
N ALA A 77 11.69 -10.23 2.24
CA ALA A 77 12.73 -9.99 1.24
C ALA A 77 12.12 -9.49 -0.08
N THR A 78 11.07 -10.16 -0.59
CA THR A 78 10.36 -9.71 -1.80
C THR A 78 9.82 -8.28 -1.67
N LEU A 79 9.27 -7.92 -0.51
CA LEU A 79 8.79 -6.55 -0.26
C LEU A 79 9.94 -5.53 -0.25
N PHE A 80 11.08 -5.88 0.37
CA PHE A 80 12.25 -5.00 0.42
C PHE A 80 12.91 -4.84 -0.93
N THR A 81 12.98 -5.89 -1.76
CA THR A 81 13.49 -5.79 -3.13
C THR A 81 12.63 -4.86 -3.97
N LYS A 82 11.30 -4.93 -3.85
CA LYS A 82 10.38 -3.99 -4.53
C LYS A 82 10.58 -2.54 -4.07
N ARG A 83 10.79 -2.31 -2.77
CA ARG A 83 11.10 -0.97 -2.24
C ARG A 83 12.46 -0.47 -2.71
N ALA A 84 13.47 -1.33 -2.76
CA ALA A 84 14.78 -0.99 -3.30
C ALA A 84 14.70 -0.56 -4.77
N ALA A 85 13.94 -1.31 -5.59
CA ALA A 85 13.71 -0.96 -6.99
C ALA A 85 13.01 0.40 -7.15
N ALA A 86 12.01 0.70 -6.31
CA ALA A 86 11.36 2.00 -6.31
C ALA A 86 12.32 3.13 -5.90
N LEU A 87 13.11 2.93 -4.85
CA LEU A 87 14.06 3.94 -4.35
C LEU A 87 15.18 4.22 -5.36
N CYS A 88 15.84 3.17 -5.87
CA CYS A 88 16.86 3.31 -6.90
C CYS A 88 16.27 3.91 -8.20
N GLY A 89 15.03 3.57 -8.55
CA GLY A 89 14.34 4.14 -9.70
C GLY A 89 13.96 5.62 -9.54
N THR A 90 13.71 6.09 -8.31
CA THR A 90 13.49 7.52 -8.03
C THR A 90 14.79 8.32 -8.01
N GLU A 91 15.89 7.73 -7.56
CA GLU A 91 17.21 8.39 -7.53
C GLU A 91 17.84 8.46 -8.93
N PHE A 92 17.62 7.43 -9.75
CA PHE A 92 18.13 7.31 -11.11
C PHE A 92 16.95 7.09 -12.07
N PRO A 93 16.14 8.14 -12.33
CA PRO A 93 15.06 8.04 -13.30
C PRO A 93 15.63 7.72 -14.68
N GLY A 94 14.94 6.88 -15.44
CA GLY A 94 15.25 6.70 -16.86
C GLY A 94 15.12 8.02 -17.63
N PRO A 95 15.72 8.13 -18.83
CA PRO A 95 15.53 9.28 -19.71
C PRO A 95 14.06 9.50 -20.08
#